data_AF-A0A7X6H1C6-F1
#
_entry.id   AF-A0A7X6H1C6-F1
#
_cell.length_a   1.000
_cell.length_b   1.000
_cell.length_c   1.000
_cell.angle_alpha   90.00
_cell.angle_beta   90.00
_cell.angle_gamma   90.00
#
_symmetry.space_group_name_H-M   'P 1'
#
loop_
_entity.id
_entity.type
_entity.pdbx_description
1 polymer ?
#
loop_
_entity_poly.entity_id
_entity_poly.type
_entity_poly.pdbx_seq_one_letter_code
_entity_poly.pdbx_strand_id
1 'polypeptide(L)'
;MKSLTAHFLRDESGVVSVDWTVLSAATVAMSLATVAVLSGAIQGLISRLDAELRAQQMSDNFVVFTSAHFEPLYEGNHITAEAAEGLFALANEMMNQEVLDALEYGLQALENGELSPDDIAVLIAIGSVAAQRNLVPDEILDYYFGFYGGTARVYDAL
;
A
#
# COMPACT_ATOMS: atom_id res chain seq x y z
N MET A 1 13.56 41.10 49.80
CA MET A 1 13.72 40.00 48.80
C MET A 1 13.83 40.55 47.36
N LYS A 2 14.57 41.64 47.13
CA LYS A 2 14.66 42.32 45.80
C LYS A 2 16.09 42.46 45.26
N SER A 3 17.12 41.97 45.97
CA SER A 3 18.53 42.24 45.65
C SER A 3 19.29 41.10 44.97
N LEU A 4 18.81 39.85 45.06
CA LEU A 4 19.50 38.67 44.51
C LEU A 4 19.39 38.59 42.98
N THR A 5 18.23 38.91 42.41
CA THR A 5 18.01 38.94 40.95
C THR A 5 18.79 40.04 40.25
N ALA A 6 18.98 41.19 40.91
CA ALA A 6 19.72 42.31 40.35
C ALA A 6 21.25 42.07 40.30
N HIS A 7 21.80 41.26 41.20
CA HIS A 7 23.21 40.84 41.16
C HIS A 7 23.45 39.77 40.09
N PHE A 8 22.50 38.84 39.90
CA PHE A 8 22.59 37.77 38.91
C PHE A 8 22.59 38.28 37.46
N LEU A 9 21.82 39.34 37.18
CA LEU A 9 21.77 40.00 35.86
C LEU A 9 23.06 40.76 35.50
N ARG A 10 23.95 41.00 36.46
CA ARG A 10 25.21 41.75 36.28
C ARG A 10 26.45 40.84 36.26
N ASP A 11 26.28 39.55 36.51
CA ASP A 11 27.36 38.57 36.55
C ASP A 11 27.43 37.84 35.19
N GLU A 12 28.46 38.14 34.40
CA GLU A 12 28.62 37.58 33.05
C GLU A 12 28.74 36.05 33.07
N SER A 13 29.19 35.44 34.18
CA SER A 13 29.28 33.98 34.33
C SER A 13 27.92 33.31 34.58
N GLY A 14 27.02 34.00 35.28
CA GLY A 14 25.65 33.56 35.53
C GLY A 14 24.79 33.58 34.27
N VAL A 15 25.02 34.56 33.39
CA VAL A 15 24.32 34.64 32.10
C VAL A 15 24.72 33.50 31.15
N VAL A 16 26.01 33.16 31.09
CA VAL A 16 26.52 32.08 30.22
C VAL A 16 26.04 30.69 30.66
N SER A 17 25.95 30.44 31.97
CA SER A 17 25.44 29.16 32.49
C SER A 17 23.93 29.00 32.30
N VAL A 18 23.16 30.09 32.35
CA VAL A 18 21.72 30.08 32.05
C VAL A 18 21.47 29.82 30.56
N ASP A 19 22.28 30.36 29.65
CA ASP A 19 22.12 30.12 28.21
C ASP A 19 22.37 28.64 27.84
N TRP A 20 23.45 28.03 28.35
CA TRP A 20 23.75 26.62 28.08
C TRP A 20 22.69 25.64 28.61
N THR A 21 22.10 25.95 29.77
CA THR A 21 21.03 25.12 30.34
C THR A 21 19.74 25.24 29.54
N VAL A 22 19.41 26.44 29.02
CA VAL A 22 18.28 26.65 28.12
C VAL A 22 18.49 25.94 26.77
N LEU A 23 19.68 26.03 26.19
CA LEU A 23 20.03 25.32 24.94
C LEU A 23 19.97 23.79 25.07
N SER A 24 20.48 23.26 26.18
CA SER A 24 20.42 21.83 26.48
C SER A 24 18.96 21.37 26.70
N ALA A 25 18.18 22.14 27.46
CA ALA A 25 16.77 21.85 27.69
C ALA A 25 15.93 21.91 26.40
N ALA A 26 16.21 22.87 25.51
CA ALA A 26 15.57 22.97 24.21
C ALA A 26 15.88 21.76 23.31
N THR A 27 17.12 21.28 23.34
CA THR A 27 17.55 20.09 22.56
C THR A 27 16.85 18.82 23.06
N VAL A 28 16.72 18.66 24.39
CA VAL A 28 16.00 17.53 25.00
C VAL A 28 14.51 17.60 24.69
N ALA A 29 13.90 18.79 24.77
CA ALA A 29 12.49 18.98 24.42
C ALA A 29 12.22 18.66 22.94
N MET A 30 13.11 19.07 22.04
CA MET A 30 13.02 18.73 20.62
C MET A 30 13.10 17.21 20.40
N SER A 31 14.03 16.54 21.09
CA SER A 31 14.20 15.07 21.02
C SER A 31 12.96 14.32 21.51
N LEU A 32 12.35 14.76 22.61
CA LEU A 32 11.10 14.19 23.12
C LEU A 32 9.93 14.40 22.14
N ALA A 33 9.86 15.56 21.49
CA ALA A 33 8.84 15.84 20.49
C ALA A 33 8.99 14.88 19.28
N THR A 34 10.21 14.61 18.82
CA THR A 34 10.44 13.64 17.73
C THR A 34 10.01 12.23 18.13
N VAL A 35 10.29 11.81 19.36
CA VAL A 35 9.85 10.50 19.88
C VAL A 35 8.32 10.42 19.96
N ALA A 36 7.65 11.50 20.34
CA ALA A 36 6.18 11.54 20.37
C ALA A 36 5.57 11.41 18.96
N VAL A 37 6.13 12.08 17.96
CA VAL A 37 5.70 11.94 16.55
C VAL A 37 5.98 10.53 16.04
N LEU A 38 7.15 9.98 16.33
CA LEU A 38 7.53 8.63 15.90
C LEU A 38 6.62 7.57 16.54
N SER A 39 6.30 7.73 17.82
CA SER A 39 5.36 6.85 18.53
C SER A 39 3.97 6.89 17.89
N GLY A 40 3.46 8.08 17.55
CA GLY A 40 2.17 8.22 16.84
C GLY A 40 2.20 7.58 15.44
N ALA A 41 3.31 7.74 14.71
CA ALA A 41 3.48 7.13 13.39
C ALA A 41 3.56 5.59 13.46
N ILE A 42 4.32 5.05 14.41
CA ILE A 42 4.43 3.60 14.66
C ILE A 42 3.09 3.04 15.11
N GLN A 43 2.37 3.73 15.99
CA GLN A 43 1.06 3.29 16.46
C GLN A 43 0.02 3.29 15.33
N GLY A 44 0.07 4.27 14.43
CA GLY A 44 -0.71 4.27 13.19
C GLY A 44 -0.37 3.10 12.26
N LEU A 45 0.92 2.78 12.09
CA LEU A 45 1.37 1.63 11.30
C LEU A 45 0.89 0.31 11.92
N ILE A 46 1.02 0.15 13.24
CA ILE A 46 0.57 -1.03 13.97
C ILE A 46 -0.95 -1.19 13.87
N SER A 47 -1.72 -0.11 13.99
CA SER A 47 -3.19 -0.18 13.81
C SER A 47 -3.59 -0.56 12.39
N ARG A 48 -2.86 -0.10 11.36
CA ARG A 48 -3.09 -0.53 9.97
C ARG A 48 -2.71 -1.99 9.78
N LEU A 49 -1.58 -2.44 10.31
CA LEU A 49 -1.16 -3.84 10.26
C LEU A 49 -2.14 -4.76 10.98
N ASP A 50 -2.66 -4.36 12.14
CA ASP A 50 -3.68 -5.13 12.87
C ASP A 50 -5.01 -5.16 12.11
N ALA A 51 -5.40 -4.06 11.46
CA ALA A 51 -6.58 -4.03 10.59
C ALA A 51 -6.41 -4.93 9.37
N GLU A 52 -5.25 -4.92 8.72
CA GLU A 52 -4.91 -5.78 7.58
C GLU A 52 -4.80 -7.24 7.98
N LEU A 53 -4.16 -7.57 9.10
CA LEU A 53 -4.08 -8.94 9.61
C LEU A 53 -5.45 -9.49 10.01
N ARG A 54 -6.34 -8.65 10.57
CA ARG A 54 -7.73 -9.06 10.83
C ARG A 54 -8.54 -9.19 9.55
N ALA A 55 -8.34 -8.32 8.57
CA ALA A 55 -8.96 -8.45 7.25
C ALA A 55 -8.50 -9.72 6.54
N GLN A 56 -7.20 -10.05 6.61
CA GLN A 56 -6.65 -11.31 6.10
C GLN A 56 -7.15 -12.53 6.87
N GLN A 57 -7.26 -12.47 8.21
CA GLN A 57 -7.81 -13.57 9.01
C GLN A 57 -9.32 -13.79 8.77
N MET A 58 -10.06 -12.77 8.32
CA MET A 58 -11.47 -12.91 7.93
C MET A 58 -11.64 -13.25 6.44
N SER A 59 -10.63 -13.01 5.60
CA SER A 59 -10.53 -13.54 4.24
C SER A 59 -10.02 -14.98 4.25
N ASP A 60 -10.67 -15.84 5.03
CA ASP A 60 -10.61 -17.31 4.91
C ASP A 60 -11.42 -17.78 3.67
N ASN A 61 -11.61 -16.89 2.70
CA ASN A 61 -12.09 -17.20 1.37
C ASN A 61 -10.87 -17.73 0.61
N PHE A 62 -10.77 -19.05 0.51
CA PHE A 62 -9.66 -19.72 -0.14
C PHE A 62 -9.53 -19.20 -1.58
N VAL A 63 -8.51 -18.38 -1.84
CA VAL A 63 -8.26 -17.81 -3.16
C VAL A 63 -7.70 -18.92 -4.05
N VAL A 64 -8.46 -19.31 -5.08
CA VAL A 64 -8.15 -20.43 -5.98
C VAL A 64 -7.81 -19.90 -7.36
N PHE A 65 -6.75 -20.45 -7.96
CA PHE A 65 -6.41 -20.14 -9.34
C PHE A 65 -7.56 -20.49 -10.28
N THR A 66 -8.06 -19.50 -11.01
CA THR A 66 -9.16 -19.66 -11.97
C THR A 66 -8.60 -19.61 -13.38
N SER A 67 -8.33 -20.76 -13.98
CA SER A 67 -7.70 -20.84 -15.31
C SER A 67 -8.56 -20.19 -16.41
N ALA A 68 -9.89 -20.18 -16.27
CA ALA A 68 -10.82 -19.59 -17.22
C ALA A 68 -10.58 -18.08 -17.44
N HIS A 69 -10.08 -17.36 -16.43
CA HIS A 69 -9.74 -15.94 -16.56
C HIS A 69 -8.59 -15.67 -17.55
N PHE A 70 -7.84 -16.69 -17.93
CA PHE A 70 -6.69 -16.58 -18.83
C PHE A 70 -6.94 -17.25 -20.18
N GLU A 71 -8.13 -17.84 -20.39
CA GLU A 71 -8.45 -18.64 -21.58
C GLU A 71 -8.16 -17.89 -22.90
N PRO A 72 -8.53 -16.61 -23.07
CA PRO A 72 -8.20 -15.86 -24.28
C PRO A 72 -6.69 -15.66 -24.50
N LEU A 73 -5.89 -15.56 -23.43
CA LEU A 73 -4.43 -15.46 -23.54
C LEU A 73 -3.78 -16.79 -23.93
N TYR A 74 -4.37 -17.92 -23.50
CA TYR A 74 -3.94 -19.25 -23.94
C TYR A 74 -4.23 -19.46 -25.42
N GLU A 75 -5.42 -19.05 -25.89
CA GLU A 75 -5.79 -19.15 -27.31
C GLU A 75 -4.86 -18.31 -28.20
N GLY A 76 -4.47 -17.12 -27.74
CA GLY A 76 -3.49 -16.26 -28.40
C GLY A 76 -2.03 -16.74 -28.26
N ASN A 77 -1.77 -17.82 -27.52
CA ASN A 77 -0.43 -18.33 -27.21
C ASN A 77 0.49 -17.25 -26.58
N HIS A 78 -0.10 -16.34 -25.81
CA HIS A 78 0.62 -15.27 -25.10
C HIS A 78 1.21 -15.77 -23.78
N ILE A 79 0.56 -16.75 -23.14
CA ILE A 79 1.00 -17.31 -21.86
C ILE A 79 0.68 -18.81 -21.79
N THR A 80 1.41 -19.54 -20.94
CA THR A 80 1.08 -20.94 -20.62
C THR A 80 0.30 -21.03 -19.31
N ALA A 81 -0.39 -22.15 -19.08
CA ALA A 81 -1.14 -22.36 -17.85
C ALA A 81 -0.24 -22.30 -16.61
N GLU A 82 0.97 -22.83 -16.69
CA GLU A 82 1.95 -22.81 -15.60
C GLU A 82 2.41 -21.38 -15.29
N ALA A 83 2.64 -20.56 -16.32
CA ALA A 83 3.02 -19.17 -16.13
C ALA A 83 1.86 -18.33 -15.54
N ALA A 84 0.62 -18.56 -15.98
CA ALA A 84 -0.55 -17.90 -15.44
C ALA A 84 -0.80 -18.26 -13.97
N GLU A 85 -0.63 -19.53 -13.60
CA GLU A 85 -0.70 -19.97 -12.19
C GLU A 85 0.39 -19.29 -11.35
N GLY A 86 1.60 -19.16 -11.89
CA GLY A 86 2.69 -18.44 -11.26
C GLY A 86 2.37 -16.95 -11.01
N LEU A 87 1.81 -16.26 -12.01
CA LEU A 87 1.38 -14.87 -11.86
C LEU A 87 0.26 -14.72 -10.83
N PHE A 88 -0.69 -15.64 -10.81
CA PHE A 88 -1.76 -15.66 -9.82
C PHE A 88 -1.23 -15.88 -8.40
N ALA A 89 -0.28 -16.80 -8.22
CA ALA A 89 0.36 -17.04 -6.93
C ALA A 89 1.05 -15.78 -6.42
N LEU A 90 1.79 -15.08 -7.29
CA LEU A 90 2.42 -13.80 -6.95
C LEU A 90 1.38 -12.74 -6.56
N ALA A 91 0.30 -12.60 -7.33
CA ALA A 91 -0.78 -11.67 -7.01
C ALA A 91 -1.48 -12.02 -5.69
N ASN A 92 -1.59 -13.31 -5.36
CA ASN A 92 -2.16 -13.76 -4.09
C ASN A 92 -1.21 -13.55 -2.89
N GLU A 93 0.08 -13.34 -3.10
CA GLU A 93 0.99 -12.95 -2.01
C GLU A 93 0.90 -11.45 -1.68
N MET A 94 0.35 -10.64 -2.59
CA MET A 94 0.22 -9.18 -2.42
C MET A 94 -0.77 -8.82 -1.30
N MET A 95 -0.51 -7.71 -0.63
CA MET A 95 -1.44 -7.10 0.32
C MET A 95 -2.66 -6.53 -0.41
N ASN A 96 -3.79 -6.39 0.29
CA ASN A 96 -5.02 -5.86 -0.33
C ASN A 96 -4.81 -4.45 -0.91
N GLN A 97 -4.09 -3.58 -0.20
CA GLN A 97 -3.75 -2.26 -0.71
C GLN A 97 -2.84 -2.32 -1.94
N GLU A 98 -1.86 -3.22 -1.96
CA GLU A 98 -0.98 -3.40 -3.12
C GLU A 98 -1.74 -3.91 -4.34
N VAL A 99 -2.70 -4.82 -4.14
CA VAL A 99 -3.60 -5.31 -5.20
C VAL A 99 -4.43 -4.16 -5.78
N LEU A 100 -5.00 -3.30 -4.93
CA LEU A 100 -5.79 -2.14 -5.36
C LEU A 100 -4.94 -1.12 -6.13
N ASP A 101 -3.78 -0.76 -5.60
CA ASP A 101 -2.86 0.20 -6.24
C ASP A 101 -2.37 -0.32 -7.60
N ALA A 102 -2.06 -1.63 -7.69
CA ALA A 102 -1.61 -2.25 -8.93
C ALA A 102 -2.75 -2.37 -9.97
N LEU A 103 -3.99 -2.63 -9.53
CA LEU A 103 -5.17 -2.59 -10.38
C LEU A 103 -5.41 -1.19 -10.95
N GLU A 104 -5.35 -0.15 -10.12
CA GLU A 104 -5.54 1.23 -10.56
C GLU A 104 -4.51 1.60 -11.64
N TYR A 105 -3.23 1.33 -11.37
CA TYR A 105 -2.15 1.59 -12.33
C TYR A 105 -2.33 0.80 -13.62
N GLY A 106 -2.62 -0.50 -13.52
CA GLY A 106 -2.79 -1.37 -14.69
C GLY A 106 -3.99 -0.99 -15.54
N LEU A 107 -5.13 -0.64 -14.93
CA LEU A 107 -6.31 -0.18 -15.66
C LEU A 107 -6.07 1.16 -16.35
N GLN A 108 -5.33 2.09 -15.73
CA GLN A 108 -4.94 3.33 -16.38
C GLN A 108 -4.04 3.07 -17.60
N ALA A 109 -3.06 2.16 -17.47
CA ALA A 109 -2.20 1.76 -18.57
C ALA A 109 -2.98 1.06 -19.70
N LEU A 110 -4.01 0.27 -19.36
CA LEU A 110 -4.92 -0.34 -20.32
C LEU A 110 -5.69 0.72 -21.12
N GLU A 111 -6.26 1.71 -20.45
CA GLU A 111 -6.99 2.80 -21.12
C GLU A 111 -6.11 3.64 -22.03
N ASN A 112 -4.84 3.81 -21.68
CA ASN A 112 -3.85 4.50 -22.51
C ASN A 112 -3.33 3.63 -23.67
N GLY A 113 -3.66 2.33 -23.71
CA GLY A 113 -3.14 1.38 -24.70
C GLY A 113 -1.65 1.10 -24.56
N GLU A 114 -1.12 1.21 -23.34
CA GLU A 114 0.32 1.09 -23.04
C GLU A 114 0.73 -0.31 -22.55
N LEU A 115 -0.23 -1.21 -22.33
CA LEU A 115 0.05 -2.57 -21.84
C LEU A 115 0.52 -3.50 -22.95
N SER A 116 1.55 -4.29 -22.65
CA SER A 116 1.92 -5.45 -23.46
C SER A 116 1.02 -6.66 -23.13
N PRO A 117 1.00 -7.70 -23.98
CA PRO A 117 0.30 -8.95 -23.68
C PRO A 117 0.73 -9.60 -22.36
N ASP A 118 2.01 -9.48 -22.00
CA ASP A 118 2.54 -10.00 -20.72
C ASP A 118 1.98 -9.22 -19.53
N ASP A 119 1.88 -7.89 -19.66
CA ASP A 119 1.32 -7.03 -18.62
C ASP A 119 -0.20 -7.23 -18.46
N ILE A 120 -0.90 -7.57 -19.55
CA ILE A 120 -2.31 -7.96 -19.51
C ILE A 120 -2.50 -9.24 -18.67
N ALA A 121 -1.60 -10.23 -18.82
CA ALA A 121 -1.66 -11.45 -18.02
C ALA A 121 -1.44 -11.16 -16.52
N VAL A 122 -0.52 -10.25 -16.19
CA VAL A 122 -0.31 -9.78 -14.81
C VAL A 122 -1.58 -9.09 -14.28
N LEU A 123 -2.17 -8.19 -15.08
CA LEU A 123 -3.35 -7.44 -14.68
C LEU A 123 -4.56 -8.34 -14.45
N ILE A 124 -4.76 -9.38 -15.26
CA ILE A 124 -5.79 -10.41 -15.07
C ILE A 124 -5.56 -11.19 -13.78
N ALA A 125 -4.32 -11.56 -13.47
CA ALA A 125 -4.00 -12.25 -12.23
C ALA A 125 -4.38 -11.41 -10.99
N ILE A 126 -4.03 -10.12 -11.00
CA ILE A 126 -4.37 -9.17 -9.94
C ILE A 126 -5.89 -8.98 -9.85
N GLY A 127 -6.56 -8.78 -10.99
CA GLY A 127 -8.03 -8.69 -11.07
C GLY A 127 -8.73 -9.92 -10.51
N SER A 128 -8.23 -11.11 -10.83
CA SER A 128 -8.78 -12.39 -10.34
C SER A 128 -8.66 -12.51 -8.81
N VAL A 129 -7.54 -12.07 -8.24
CA VAL A 129 -7.35 -12.07 -6.78
C VAL A 129 -8.27 -11.03 -6.13
N ALA A 130 -8.39 -9.84 -6.73
CA ALA A 130 -9.28 -8.79 -6.23
C ALA A 130 -10.76 -9.21 -6.24
N ALA A 131 -11.19 -9.96 -7.26
CA ALA A 131 -12.53 -10.56 -7.32
C ALA A 131 -12.78 -11.49 -6.13
N GLN A 132 -11.88 -12.44 -5.90
CA GLN A 132 -12.05 -13.47 -4.87
C GLN A 132 -11.92 -12.92 -3.45
N ARG A 133 -11.15 -11.84 -3.28
CA ARG A 133 -11.03 -11.09 -2.02
C ARG A 133 -12.09 -10.02 -1.85
N ASN A 134 -13.00 -9.85 -2.81
CA ASN A 134 -14.07 -8.85 -2.78
C ASN A 134 -13.53 -7.43 -2.52
N LEU A 135 -12.44 -7.06 -3.19
CA LEU A 135 -11.76 -5.76 -3.03
C LEU A 135 -12.35 -4.68 -3.95
N VAL A 136 -12.91 -5.10 -5.08
CA VAL A 136 -13.45 -4.24 -6.14
C VAL A 136 -14.87 -4.70 -6.45
N PRO A 137 -15.83 -3.78 -6.71
CA PRO A 137 -17.19 -4.15 -7.14
C PRO A 137 -17.20 -5.03 -8.38
N ASP A 138 -18.11 -6.03 -8.38
CA ASP A 138 -18.24 -7.00 -9.48
C ASP A 138 -18.53 -6.33 -10.83
N GLU A 139 -19.25 -5.20 -10.85
CA GLU A 139 -19.57 -4.47 -12.08
C GLU A 139 -18.31 -3.90 -12.76
N ILE A 140 -17.32 -3.47 -11.96
CA ILE A 140 -16.05 -2.96 -12.48
C ILE A 140 -15.23 -4.13 -13.02
N LEU A 141 -15.20 -5.24 -12.29
CA LEU A 141 -14.45 -6.43 -12.69
C LEU A 141 -15.03 -7.07 -13.95
N ASP A 142 -16.36 -7.13 -14.09
CA ASP A 142 -16.99 -7.63 -15.30
C ASP A 142 -16.74 -6.70 -16.49
N TYR A 143 -16.74 -5.39 -16.29
CA TYR A 143 -16.48 -4.42 -17.35
C TYR A 143 -15.05 -4.52 -17.92
N TYR A 144 -14.04 -4.68 -17.07
CA TYR A 144 -12.66 -4.76 -17.54
C TYR A 144 -12.24 -6.18 -17.93
N PHE A 145 -12.68 -7.19 -17.18
CA PHE A 145 -12.16 -8.56 -17.28
C PHE A 145 -13.20 -9.61 -17.67
N GLY A 146 -14.49 -9.29 -17.69
CA GLY A 146 -15.56 -10.21 -18.11
C GLY A 146 -15.73 -11.46 -17.24
N PHE A 147 -15.25 -11.44 -16.00
CA PHE A 147 -15.26 -12.61 -15.10
C PHE A 147 -16.66 -13.17 -14.82
N TYR A 148 -17.72 -12.38 -15.03
CA TYR A 148 -19.09 -12.77 -14.74
C TYR A 148 -19.94 -12.97 -16.00
N GLY A 149 -19.27 -13.20 -17.14
CA GLY A 149 -19.91 -13.44 -18.44
C GLY A 149 -20.10 -12.19 -19.29
N GLY A 150 -19.56 -11.05 -18.85
CA GLY A 150 -19.46 -9.82 -19.65
C GLY A 150 -18.40 -9.91 -20.76
N THR A 151 -18.35 -8.88 -21.60
CA THR A 151 -17.28 -8.71 -22.59
C THR A 151 -16.09 -8.02 -21.93
N ALA A 152 -14.95 -8.71 -21.90
CA ALA A 152 -13.74 -8.25 -21.24
C ALA A 152 -12.96 -7.25 -22.11
N ARG A 153 -12.88 -6.00 -21.67
CA ARG A 153 -12.10 -4.94 -22.35
C ARG A 153 -10.60 -5.17 -22.35
N VAL A 154 -10.07 -5.91 -21.37
CA VAL A 154 -8.64 -6.17 -21.26
C VAL A 154 -8.08 -6.90 -22.49
N TYR A 155 -8.92 -7.67 -23.20
CA TYR A 155 -8.52 -8.37 -24.41
C TYR A 155 -8.63 -7.54 -25.69
N ASP A 156 -9.26 -6.35 -25.65
CA ASP A 156 -9.29 -5.44 -26.82
C ASP A 156 -7.88 -4.92 -27.17
N ALA A 157 -6.93 -5.06 -26.24
CA ALA A 157 -5.53 -4.63 -26.37
C ALA A 157 -4.58 -5.75 -26.87
N LEU A 158 -5.07 -6.97 -27.10
CA LEU A 158 -4.31 -8.10 -27.66
C LEU A 158 -4.37 -8.13 -29.19
#